data_AF-A0A2N6P1G0-F1
#
_entry.id   AF-A0A2N6P1G0-F1
#
_cell.length_a   1.000
_cell.length_b   1.000
_cell.length_c   1.000
_cell.angle_alpha   90.00
_cell.angle_beta   90.00
_cell.angle_gamma   90.00
#
_symmetry.space_group_name_H-M   'P 1'
#
loop_
_entity.id
_entity.type
_entity.pdbx_description
1 polymer ?
#
loop_
_entity_poly.entity_id
_entity_poly.type
_entity_poly.pdbx_seq_one_letter_code
_entity_poly.pdbx_strand_id
1 'polypeptide(L)'
;MKLAASVAMALASLAAADIFDDSTEELKLDMYDVPKSCKAICNPIATLSKQCDVDLGLGKGKDEDLLHNQCVCTNNSFKVGQIAAECADCMHQHIKAKRSLGSHDDDDDIDSDDVKELLD
;
A
#
# COMPACT_ATOMS: atom_id res chain seq x y z
N MET A 1 -38.43 41.23 29.54
CA MET A 1 -37.31 40.32 29.88
C MET A 1 -37.68 38.97 29.25
N LYS A 2 -37.29 38.69 27.99
CA LYS A 2 -36.03 38.01 27.56
C LYS A 2 -35.87 36.66 28.28
N LEU A 3 -36.29 35.56 27.64
CA LEU A 3 -35.45 34.52 26.97
C LEU A 3 -34.60 33.73 27.99
N ALA A 4 -34.51 32.40 28.03
CA ALA A 4 -34.97 31.33 27.17
C ALA A 4 -34.76 30.00 27.93
N ALA A 5 -35.61 29.02 27.67
CA ALA A 5 -35.23 27.61 27.84
C ALA A 5 -34.11 27.28 26.84
N SER A 6 -33.10 26.50 27.23
CA SER A 6 -32.27 25.65 26.33
C SER A 6 -31.28 24.85 27.18
N VAL A 7 -31.52 23.54 27.37
CA VAL A 7 -30.99 22.42 26.56
C VAL A 7 -29.65 21.93 27.11
N ALA A 8 -29.70 20.70 27.65
CA ALA A 8 -28.57 19.91 28.11
C ALA A 8 -27.56 19.70 26.98
N MET A 9 -26.28 19.96 27.25
CA MET A 9 -25.19 19.52 26.38
C MET A 9 -25.10 18.00 26.44
N ALA A 10 -25.59 17.34 25.39
CA ALA A 10 -25.26 15.94 25.12
C ALA A 10 -23.78 15.85 24.75
N LEU A 11 -23.02 15.07 25.51
CA LEU A 11 -21.65 14.67 25.20
C LEU A 11 -21.71 13.70 24.02
N ALA A 12 -21.58 14.22 22.80
CA ALA A 12 -21.38 13.40 21.62
C ALA A 12 -19.95 12.84 21.65
N SER A 13 -19.82 11.56 22.06
CA SER A 13 -18.59 10.80 21.88
C SER A 13 -18.47 10.51 20.38
N LEU A 14 -17.53 11.16 19.69
CA LEU A 14 -17.13 10.70 18.36
C LEU A 14 -16.37 9.38 18.54
N ALA A 15 -17.07 8.27 18.37
CA ALA A 15 -16.41 7.02 18.02
C ALA A 15 -15.90 7.18 16.59
N ALA A 16 -14.60 7.45 16.46
CA ALA A 16 -13.89 7.25 15.20
C ALA A 16 -13.79 5.74 15.01
N ALA A 17 -14.85 5.13 14.49
CA ALA A 17 -14.80 3.79 13.95
C ALA A 17 -14.10 3.88 12.59
N ASP A 18 -12.81 3.61 12.65
CA ASP A 18 -11.96 3.03 11.60
C ASP A 18 -12.66 2.74 10.26
N ILE A 19 -12.40 3.62 9.30
CA ILE A 19 -12.56 3.32 7.87
C ILE A 19 -11.27 2.60 7.46
N PHE A 20 -11.14 1.32 7.79
CA PHE A 20 -10.16 0.47 7.11
C PHE A 20 -10.82 0.00 5.82
N ASP A 21 -10.37 0.58 4.71
CA ASP A 21 -10.65 0.10 3.38
C ASP A 21 -10.01 -1.28 3.23
N ASP A 22 -10.83 -2.33 3.14
CA ASP A 22 -10.46 -3.75 3.00
C ASP A 22 -9.97 -4.03 1.57
N SER A 23 -9.04 -3.23 1.07
CA SER A 23 -8.37 -3.40 -0.22
C SER A 23 -6.86 -3.55 -0.05
N THR A 24 -6.44 -4.12 1.08
CA THR A 24 -5.03 -4.40 1.32
C THR A 24 -4.64 -5.64 0.51
N GLU A 25 -4.31 -5.44 -0.75
CA GLU A 25 -3.46 -6.38 -1.46
C GLU A 25 -2.17 -6.56 -0.64
N GLU A 26 -1.70 -7.79 -0.55
CA GLU A 26 -0.52 -8.11 0.23
C GLU A 26 0.70 -7.35 -0.29
N LEU A 27 1.42 -6.66 0.60
CA LEU A 27 2.66 -5.97 0.24
C LEU A 27 3.81 -6.98 0.07
N LYS A 28 3.75 -7.80 -0.97
CA LYS A 28 4.84 -8.71 -1.39
C LYS A 28 5.75 -8.01 -2.39
N LEU A 29 6.93 -7.61 -1.93
CA LEU A 29 7.96 -7.01 -2.78
C LEU A 29 9.01 -8.06 -3.19
N ASP A 30 9.02 -8.46 -4.47
CA ASP A 30 10.07 -9.32 -5.01
C ASP A 30 11.34 -8.51 -5.31
N MET A 31 12.46 -8.91 -4.69
CA MET A 31 13.77 -8.29 -4.90
C MET A 31 14.41 -8.62 -6.25
N TYR A 32 13.86 -9.54 -7.03
CA TYR A 32 14.27 -9.77 -8.42
C TYR A 32 13.73 -8.69 -9.36
N ASP A 33 12.54 -8.17 -9.10
CA ASP A 33 11.89 -7.11 -9.91
C ASP A 33 12.44 -5.71 -9.59
N VAL A 34 13.14 -5.57 -8.47
CA VAL A 34 13.77 -4.30 -8.09
C VAL A 34 15.10 -4.08 -8.83
N PRO A 35 15.23 -2.97 -9.59
CA PRO A 35 16.48 -2.62 -10.26
C PRO A 35 17.65 -2.56 -9.28
N LYS A 36 18.85 -2.95 -9.72
CA LYS A 36 20.06 -2.99 -8.87
C LYS A 36 20.32 -1.66 -8.14
N SER A 37 20.03 -0.53 -8.78
CA SER A 37 20.16 0.82 -8.20
C SER A 37 19.17 1.08 -7.05
N CYS A 38 18.01 0.44 -7.04
CA CYS A 38 16.95 0.64 -6.05
C CYS A 38 17.01 -0.36 -4.89
N LYS A 39 17.76 -1.46 -5.02
CA LYS A 39 17.81 -2.52 -4.00
C LYS A 39 18.13 -2.01 -2.61
N ALA A 40 19.09 -1.10 -2.47
CA ALA A 40 19.46 -0.55 -1.16
C ALA A 40 18.29 0.19 -0.48
N ILE A 41 17.48 0.92 -1.25
CA ILE A 41 16.32 1.69 -0.77
C ILE A 41 15.16 0.75 -0.43
N CYS A 42 14.95 -0.28 -1.24
CA CYS A 42 13.85 -1.23 -1.10
C CYS A 42 14.09 -2.33 -0.06
N ASN A 43 15.35 -2.62 0.28
CA ASN A 43 15.71 -3.74 1.16
C ASN A 43 15.07 -3.71 2.56
N PRO A 44 14.90 -2.55 3.23
CA PRO A 44 14.22 -2.50 4.53
C PRO A 44 12.78 -2.99 4.45
N ILE A 45 12.04 -2.62 3.38
CA ILE A 45 10.66 -3.05 3.16
C ILE A 45 10.60 -4.55 2.86
N ALA A 46 11.46 -5.04 1.96
CA ALA A 46 11.51 -6.47 1.65
C ALA A 46 11.91 -7.33 2.86
N THR A 47 12.81 -6.83 3.70
CA THR A 47 13.21 -7.51 4.94
C THR A 47 12.05 -7.57 5.91
N LEU A 48 11.33 -6.46 6.10
CA LEU A 48 10.17 -6.40 6.98
C LEU A 48 9.02 -7.29 6.48
N SER A 49 8.69 -7.23 5.19
CA SER A 49 7.66 -8.07 4.56
C SER A 49 7.95 -9.56 4.80
N LYS A 50 9.21 -10.01 4.64
CA LYS A 50 9.61 -11.39 4.96
C LYS A 50 9.53 -11.74 6.45
N GLN A 51 9.78 -10.79 7.34
CA GLN A 51 9.63 -11.00 8.78
C GLN A 51 8.17 -11.09 9.21
N CYS A 52 7.29 -10.43 8.44
CA CYS A 52 5.85 -10.42 8.63
C CYS A 52 5.13 -11.52 7.83
N ASP A 53 5.86 -12.43 7.19
CA ASP A 53 5.28 -13.54 6.45
C ASP A 53 4.59 -14.53 7.42
N VAL A 54 3.34 -14.87 7.11
CA VAL A 54 2.47 -15.68 7.97
C VAL A 54 1.93 -16.82 7.13
N ASP A 55 2.08 -18.05 7.65
CA ASP A 55 1.46 -19.25 7.09
C ASP A 55 0.53 -19.87 8.15
N LEU A 56 -0.77 -19.81 7.90
CA LEU A 56 -1.84 -20.40 8.71
C LEU A 56 -2.39 -21.69 8.09
N GLY A 57 -1.87 -22.10 6.93
CA GLY A 57 -2.25 -23.30 6.20
C GLY A 57 -3.40 -23.10 5.20
N LEU A 58 -3.82 -24.22 4.60
CA LEU A 58 -4.73 -24.21 3.46
C LEU A 58 -6.06 -23.50 3.73
N GLY A 59 -6.42 -22.58 2.84
CA GLY A 59 -7.71 -21.86 2.87
C GLY A 59 -7.73 -20.63 3.78
N LYS A 60 -6.56 -20.14 4.23
CA LYS A 60 -6.41 -19.00 5.15
C LYS A 60 -5.76 -17.76 4.57
N GLY A 61 -5.57 -17.68 3.25
CA GLY A 61 -4.89 -16.56 2.57
C GLY A 61 -5.36 -15.17 3.00
N LYS A 62 -6.66 -14.92 3.13
CA LYS A 62 -7.17 -13.60 3.58
C LYS A 62 -6.76 -13.24 5.02
N ASP A 63 -6.74 -14.23 5.91
CA ASP A 63 -6.32 -14.04 7.29
C ASP A 63 -4.79 -13.82 7.35
N GLU A 64 -4.04 -14.50 6.48
CA GLU A 64 -2.59 -14.33 6.29
C GLU A 64 -2.25 -12.92 5.78
N ASP A 65 -2.94 -12.45 4.74
CA ASP A 65 -2.76 -11.11 4.16
C ASP A 65 -3.05 -10.01 5.20
N LEU A 66 -4.15 -10.15 5.94
CA LEU A 66 -4.51 -9.23 7.01
C LEU A 66 -3.42 -9.17 8.09
N LEU A 67 -2.92 -10.32 8.54
CA LEU A 67 -1.90 -10.38 9.59
C LEU A 67 -0.53 -9.86 9.10
N HIS A 68 -0.17 -10.19 7.86
CA HIS A 68 1.03 -9.66 7.18
C HIS A 68 0.98 -8.14 7.15
N ASN A 69 -0.10 -7.57 6.61
CA ASN A 69 -0.25 -6.13 6.46
C ASN A 69 -0.30 -5.43 7.81
N GLN A 70 -0.94 -6.03 8.82
CA GLN A 70 -0.93 -5.50 10.18
C GLN A 70 0.49 -5.46 10.76
N CYS A 71 1.30 -6.52 10.58
CA CYS A 71 2.69 -6.55 11.02
C CYS A 71 3.54 -5.47 10.33
N VAL A 72 3.39 -5.32 9.01
CA VAL A 72 4.14 -4.31 8.23
C VAL A 72 3.75 -2.89 8.64
N CYS A 73 2.45 -2.58 8.66
CA CYS A 73 1.94 -1.23 8.89
C CYS A 73 2.10 -0.75 10.34
N THR A 74 2.20 -1.68 11.30
CA THR A 74 2.45 -1.33 12.71
C THR A 74 3.94 -1.33 13.08
N ASN A 75 4.83 -1.74 12.17
CA ASN A 75 6.26 -1.67 12.41
C ASN A 75 6.72 -0.22 12.57
N ASN A 76 7.42 0.05 13.67
CA ASN A 76 7.93 1.37 14.02
C ASN A 76 9.45 1.43 14.10
N SER A 77 10.15 0.38 13.65
CA SER A 77 11.62 0.34 13.65
C SER A 77 12.21 1.31 12.61
N PHE A 78 11.39 1.72 11.64
CA PHE A 78 11.68 2.78 10.67
C PHE A 78 10.37 3.38 10.13
N LYS A 79 10.47 4.43 9.32
CA LYS A 79 9.31 5.08 8.69
C LYS A 79 8.86 4.27 7.46
N VAL A 80 8.07 3.21 7.68
CA VAL A 80 7.62 2.28 6.64
C VAL A 80 7.04 3.00 5.42
N GLY A 81 6.06 3.88 5.62
CA GLY A 81 5.43 4.60 4.51
C GLY A 81 6.39 5.51 3.72
N GLN A 82 7.37 6.12 4.39
CA GLN A 82 8.37 6.96 3.71
C GLN A 82 9.31 6.10 2.85
N ILE A 83 9.88 5.03 3.41
CA ILE A 83 10.83 4.17 2.68
C ILE A 83 10.13 3.43 1.54
N ALA A 84 8.88 2.99 1.75
CA ALA A 84 8.08 2.37 0.69
C ALA A 84 7.85 3.33 -0.48
N ALA A 85 7.52 4.60 -0.21
CA ALA A 85 7.36 5.62 -1.24
C ALA A 85 8.68 5.91 -1.98
N GLU A 86 9.81 6.01 -1.27
CA GLU A 86 11.13 6.21 -1.87
C GLU A 86 11.56 5.01 -2.75
N CYS A 87 11.28 3.79 -2.32
CA CYS A 87 11.52 2.58 -3.11
C CYS A 87 10.68 2.59 -4.39
N ALA A 88 9.37 2.84 -4.27
CA ALA A 88 8.46 2.90 -5.41
C ALA A 88 8.86 4.00 -6.41
N ASP A 89 9.26 5.17 -5.91
CA ASP A 89 9.72 6.27 -6.76
C ASP A 89 11.02 5.91 -7.50
N CYS A 90 11.99 5.28 -6.82
CA CYS A 90 13.21 4.80 -7.49
C CYS A 90 12.89 3.83 -8.63
N MET A 91 12.00 2.86 -8.38
CA MET A 91 11.57 1.89 -9.41
C MET A 91 10.88 2.59 -10.58
N HIS A 92 9.96 3.52 -10.32
CA HIS A 92 9.29 4.32 -11.35
C HIS A 92 10.28 5.16 -12.17
N GLN A 93 11.25 5.80 -11.52
CA GLN A 93 12.29 6.56 -12.21
C GLN A 93 13.14 5.66 -13.11
N HIS A 94 13.48 4.45 -12.67
CA HIS A 94 14.25 3.50 -13.47
C HIS A 94 13.48 3.03 -14.71
N ILE A 95 12.17 2.78 -14.59
CA ILE A 95 11.30 2.46 -15.74
C ILE A 95 11.24 3.63 -16.72
N LYS A 96 11.05 4.86 -16.22
CA LYS A 96 11.03 6.08 -17.06
C LYS A 96 12.36 6.28 -17.78
N ALA A 97 13.49 6.08 -17.11
CA ALA A 97 14.82 6.18 -17.71
C ALA A 97 15.05 5.12 -18.79
N LYS A 98 14.59 3.88 -18.58
CA LYS A 98 14.66 2.81 -19.61
C LYS A 98 13.84 3.19 -20.85
N ARG A 99 12.64 3.74 -20.65
CA ARG A 99 11.77 4.21 -21.74
C ARG A 99 12.34 5.42 -22.48
N SER A 100 12.94 6.39 -21.78
CA SER A 100 13.50 7.59 -22.41
C SER A 100 14.79 7.33 -23.20
N LEU A 101 15.51 6.26 -22.88
CA LEU A 101 16.71 5.82 -23.59
C LEU A 101 16.41 4.98 -24.85
N GLY A 102 15.13 4.73 -25.16
CA GLY A 102 14.72 4.24 -26.48
C GLY A 102 15.25 2.87 -26.87
N SER A 103 15.25 1.89 -25.95
CA SER A 103 15.17 0.49 -26.39
C SER A 103 13.74 0.26 -26.87
N HIS A 104 13.51 0.51 -28.16
CA HIS A 104 12.41 -0.12 -28.90
C HIS A 104 12.76 -1.61 -28.98
N ASP A 105 12.52 -2.32 -27.88
CA ASP A 105 12.32 -3.75 -27.94
C ASP A 105 10.81 -3.91 -27.79
N ASP A 106 10.17 -4.24 -28.91
CA ASP A 106 8.73 -4.45 -29.05
C ASP A 106 8.27 -5.49 -28.02
N ASP A 107 7.55 -5.04 -26.99
CA ASP A 107 6.69 -5.86 -26.14
C ASP A 107 5.35 -5.11 -26.02
N ASP A 108 4.59 -5.20 -27.10
CA ASP A 108 3.15 -5.07 -27.18
C ASP A 108 2.49 -6.00 -26.15
N ASP A 109 2.08 -5.46 -24.99
CA ASP A 109 1.05 -6.01 -24.11
C ASP A 109 0.67 -5.00 -23.01
N ILE A 110 -0.12 -3.95 -23.33
CA ILE A 110 -1.09 -3.36 -22.40
C ILE A 110 -2.31 -2.96 -23.24
N ASP A 111 -3.29 -3.86 -23.33
CA ASP A 111 -4.66 -3.51 -23.69
C ASP A 111 -5.23 -2.64 -22.57
N SER A 112 -5.32 -1.35 -22.85
CA SER A 112 -5.91 -0.33 -21.98
C SER A 112 -7.40 -0.16 -22.31
N ASP A 113 -8.21 -1.21 -22.17
CA ASP A 113 -9.64 -1.17 -22.56
C ASP A 113 -10.66 -1.45 -21.44
N ASP A 114 -10.30 -1.47 -20.15
CA ASP A 114 -11.28 -1.67 -19.05
C ASP A 114 -11.62 -0.43 -18.21
N VAL A 115 -11.21 0.78 -18.60
CA VAL A 115 -11.62 2.03 -17.91
C VAL A 115 -12.70 2.77 -18.69
N LYS A 116 -13.77 2.08 -19.10
CA LYS A 116 -15.00 2.77 -19.55
C LYS A 116 -16.31 1.98 -19.51
N GLU A 117 -16.65 1.31 -18.41
CA GLU A 117 -18.03 0.82 -18.24
C GLU A 117 -18.49 0.72 -16.77
N LEU A 118 -18.40 1.80 -15.99
CA LEU A 118 -19.15 1.90 -14.71
C LEU A 118 -19.64 3.34 -14.40
N LEU A 119 -19.99 4.11 -15.43
CA LEU A 119 -20.78 5.33 -15.30
C LEU A 119 -21.82 5.40 -16.41
N ASP A 120 -22.86 4.58 -16.30
CA ASP A 120 -24.25 4.91 -16.61
C ASP A 120 -25.20 3.98 -15.83
#